data_AF-A0A519LMP8-F1
#
_entry.id   AF-A0A519LMP8-F1
#
_cell.length_a   1.000
_cell.length_b   1.000
_cell.length_c   1.000
_cell.angle_alpha   90.00
_cell.angle_beta   90.00
_cell.angle_gamma   90.00
#
_symmetry.space_group_name_H-M   'P 1'
#
loop_
_entity.id
_entity.type
_entity.pdbx_description
1 polymer ?
#
loop_
_entity_poly.entity_id
_entity_poly.type
_entity_poly.pdbx_seq_one_letter_code
_entity_poly.pdbx_strand_id
1 'polypeptide(L)'
;MSDRLAVLPQYLIPKQALTALAGKFASAQFGGLTTSVIRRFVARYNVNMAEAANPDITSYASFNDFFTRALKDGARPLADADLICPVDGAISQFGPIAKDQ
;
A
#
# COMPACT_ATOMS: atom_id res chain seq x y z
N MET A 1 -0.40 27.66 -6.08
CA MET A 1 -1.88 27.52 -6.12
C MET A 1 -2.29 26.78 -4.85
N SER A 2 -3.33 27.28 -4.18
CA SER A 2 -3.56 27.03 -2.75
C SER A 2 -3.79 25.56 -2.42
N ASP A 3 -3.00 24.99 -1.49
CA ASP A 3 -3.22 23.65 -0.91
C ASP A 3 -4.68 23.43 -0.49
N ARG A 4 -5.37 24.52 -0.11
CA ARG A 4 -6.79 24.52 0.24
C ARG A 4 -7.71 24.00 -0.88
N LEU A 5 -7.40 24.29 -2.15
CA LEU A 5 -8.18 23.79 -3.29
C LEU A 5 -7.95 22.29 -3.51
N ALA A 6 -6.74 21.79 -3.25
CA ALA A 6 -6.42 20.36 -3.36
C ALA A 6 -7.04 19.53 -2.22
N VAL A 7 -7.23 20.14 -1.04
CA VAL A 7 -7.81 19.46 0.14
C VAL A 7 -9.34 19.56 0.17
N LEU A 8 -9.96 20.57 -0.44
CA LEU A 8 -11.42 20.76 -0.44
C LEU A 8 -12.23 19.49 -0.78
N PRO A 9 -11.86 18.69 -1.81
CA PRO A 9 -12.56 17.44 -2.10
C PRO A 9 -12.53 16.45 -0.94
N GLN A 10 -11.47 16.42 -0.13
CA GLN A 10 -11.36 15.51 1.02
C GLN A 10 -12.37 15.80 2.14
N TYR A 11 -12.90 17.04 2.20
CA TYR A 11 -13.97 17.42 3.14
C TYR A 11 -15.35 17.01 2.64
N LEU A 12 -15.55 16.98 1.31
CA LEU A 12 -16.84 16.72 0.69
C LEU A 12 -17.06 15.24 0.36
N ILE A 13 -15.99 14.49 0.10
CA ILE A 13 -16.08 13.08 -0.27
C ILE A 13 -16.55 12.23 0.94
N PRO A 14 -17.54 11.34 0.76
CA PRO A 14 -17.95 10.39 1.80
C PRO A 14 -16.90 9.29 1.97
N LYS A 15 -15.82 9.61 2.69
CA LYS A 15 -14.61 8.78 2.84
C LYS A 15 -14.91 7.34 3.26
N GLN A 16 -15.79 7.14 4.23
CA GLN A 16 -16.13 5.80 4.71
C GLN A 16 -16.84 4.96 3.64
N ALA A 17 -17.78 5.56 2.89
CA ALA A 17 -18.46 4.87 1.80
C ALA A 17 -17.47 4.52 0.68
N LEU A 18 -16.57 5.44 0.33
CA LEU A 18 -15.53 5.20 -0.65
C LEU A 18 -14.59 4.05 -0.22
N THR A 19 -14.13 4.05 1.03
CA THR A 19 -13.28 2.98 1.57
C THR A 19 -14.01 1.64 1.57
N ALA A 20 -15.28 1.61 1.98
CA ALA A 20 -16.06 0.37 1.98
C ALA A 20 -16.27 -0.18 0.56
N LEU A 21 -16.55 0.69 -0.41
CA LEU A 21 -16.66 0.29 -1.82
C LEU A 21 -15.32 -0.19 -2.38
N ALA A 22 -14.25 0.56 -2.16
CA ALA A 22 -12.91 0.19 -2.59
C ALA A 22 -12.49 -1.16 -2.01
N GLY A 23 -12.74 -1.41 -0.72
CA GLY A 23 -12.48 -2.69 -0.06
C GLY A 23 -13.26 -3.85 -0.68
N LYS A 24 -14.56 -3.66 -0.98
CA LYS A 24 -15.37 -4.67 -1.68
C LYS A 24 -14.81 -5.01 -3.07
N PHE A 25 -14.42 -4.01 -3.85
CA PHE A 25 -13.82 -4.22 -5.16
C PHE A 25 -12.42 -4.86 -5.05
N ALA A 26 -11.62 -4.45 -4.07
CA ALA A 26 -10.26 -4.95 -3.88
C ALA A 26 -10.23 -6.41 -3.40
N SER A 27 -11.23 -6.85 -2.63
CA SER A 27 -11.39 -8.26 -2.21
C SER A 27 -12.05 -9.15 -3.26
N ALA A 28 -12.72 -8.57 -4.26
CA ALA A 28 -13.41 -9.36 -5.28
C ALA A 28 -12.43 -9.97 -6.28
N GLN A 29 -12.76 -11.18 -6.76
CA GLN A 29 -11.90 -11.97 -7.65
C GLN A 29 -12.43 -11.94 -9.08
N PHE A 30 -12.05 -10.89 -9.83
CA PHE A 30 -12.50 -10.68 -11.22
C PHE A 30 -11.51 -11.19 -12.27
N GLY A 31 -10.55 -12.03 -11.90
CA GLY A 31 -9.57 -12.65 -12.80
C GLY A 31 -8.79 -11.62 -13.65
N GLY A 32 -9.04 -11.59 -14.96
CA GLY A 32 -8.34 -10.70 -15.89
C GLY A 32 -8.49 -9.21 -15.59
N LEU A 33 -9.62 -8.79 -14.99
CA LEU A 33 -9.80 -7.40 -14.56
C LEU A 33 -8.92 -7.08 -13.36
N THR A 34 -8.89 -7.95 -12.34
CA THR A 34 -7.99 -7.83 -11.18
C THR A 34 -6.54 -7.72 -11.64
N THR A 35 -6.11 -8.63 -12.52
CA THR A 35 -4.76 -8.64 -13.08
C THR A 35 -4.42 -7.33 -13.80
N SER A 36 -5.37 -6.77 -14.55
CA SER A 36 -5.18 -5.48 -15.25
C SER A 36 -5.03 -4.31 -14.28
N VAL A 37 -5.80 -4.29 -13.19
CA VAL A 37 -5.68 -3.29 -12.11
C VAL A 37 -4.33 -3.40 -11.42
N ILE A 38 -3.90 -4.62 -11.05
CA ILE A 38 -2.59 -4.87 -10.45
C ILE A 38 -1.47 -4.40 -11.38
N ARG A 39 -1.51 -4.78 -12.67
CA ARG A 39 -0.51 -4.37 -13.66
C ARG A 39 -0.38 -2.85 -13.74
N ARG A 40 -1.51 -2.14 -13.79
CA ARG A 40 -1.54 -0.68 -13.81
C ARG A 40 -0.97 -0.09 -12.51
N PHE A 41 -1.28 -0.68 -11.37
CA PHE A 41 -0.76 -0.26 -10.07
C PHE A 41 0.77 -0.42 -10.00
N VAL A 42 1.29 -1.59 -10.39
CA VAL A 42 2.74 -1.86 -10.46
C VAL A 42 3.45 -0.81 -11.31
N ALA A 43 2.94 -0.52 -12.51
CA ALA A 43 3.53 0.48 -13.39
C ALA A 43 3.41 1.91 -12.84
N ARG A 44 2.27 2.27 -12.22
CA ARG A 44 2.02 3.63 -11.74
C ARG A 44 2.81 3.99 -10.49
N TYR A 45 3.11 3.02 -9.64
CA TYR A 45 3.81 3.19 -8.37
C TYR A 45 5.23 2.59 -8.38
N ASN A 46 5.69 2.07 -9.52
CA ASN A 46 6.99 1.41 -9.66
C ASN A 46 7.22 0.31 -8.61
N VAL A 47 6.21 -0.53 -8.40
CA VAL A 47 6.28 -1.60 -7.39
C VAL A 47 7.35 -2.61 -7.81
N ASN A 48 8.34 -2.85 -6.92
CA ASN A 48 9.38 -3.84 -7.18
C ASN A 48 8.84 -5.27 -6.97
N MET A 49 8.44 -5.93 -8.06
CA MET A 49 7.98 -7.32 -8.01
C MET A 49 9.10 -8.34 -7.84
N ALA A 50 10.38 -7.95 -8.00
CA ALA A 50 11.50 -8.86 -7.79
C ALA A 50 11.68 -9.22 -6.31
N GLU A 51 11.15 -8.41 -5.38
CA GLU A 51 11.18 -8.69 -3.94
C GLU A 51 9.97 -9.47 -3.45
N ALA A 52 8.90 -9.57 -4.25
CA ALA A 52 7.72 -10.36 -3.88
C ALA A 52 8.06 -11.86 -3.87
N ALA A 53 7.50 -12.60 -2.92
CA ALA A 53 7.63 -14.05 -2.84
C ALA A 53 7.15 -14.73 -4.13
N ASN A 54 6.07 -14.21 -4.72
CA ASN A 54 5.65 -14.54 -6.08
C ASN A 54 5.68 -13.28 -6.98
N PRO A 55 6.62 -13.18 -7.93
CA PRO A 55 6.69 -12.06 -8.86
C PRO A 55 5.58 -12.03 -9.93
N ASP A 56 4.90 -13.16 -10.17
CA ASP A 56 3.86 -13.26 -11.19
C ASP A 56 2.57 -12.59 -10.73
N ILE A 57 2.25 -11.43 -11.31
CA ILE A 57 1.04 -10.68 -10.97
C ILE A 57 -0.27 -11.41 -11.30
N THR A 58 -0.22 -12.44 -12.17
CA THR A 58 -1.41 -13.21 -12.56
C THR A 58 -1.82 -14.24 -11.50
N SER A 59 -0.94 -14.52 -10.52
CA SER A 59 -1.24 -15.49 -9.45
C SER A 59 -2.14 -14.93 -8.35
N TYR A 60 -2.34 -13.62 -8.29
CA TYR A 60 -3.13 -12.97 -7.24
C TYR A 60 -4.61 -12.95 -7.62
N ALA A 61 -5.45 -13.58 -6.79
CA ALA A 61 -6.88 -13.72 -7.07
C ALA A 61 -7.64 -12.38 -6.94
N SER A 62 -7.23 -11.55 -5.98
CA SER A 62 -7.80 -10.22 -5.73
C SER A 62 -6.70 -9.14 -5.64
N PHE A 63 -7.09 -7.87 -5.68
CA PHE A 63 -6.14 -6.77 -5.49
C PHE A 63 -5.61 -6.74 -4.05
N ASN A 64 -6.44 -7.12 -3.07
CA ASN A 64 -6.02 -7.22 -1.68
C ASN A 64 -4.94 -8.29 -1.48
N ASP A 65 -5.06 -9.44 -2.15
CA ASP A 65 -4.01 -10.49 -2.09
C ASP A 65 -2.67 -9.97 -2.63
N PHE A 66 -2.70 -9.13 -3.67
CA PHE A 66 -1.51 -8.45 -4.18
C PHE A 66 -1.00 -7.34 -3.24
N PHE A 67 -1.91 -6.59 -2.61
CA PHE A 67 -1.58 -5.48 -1.73
C PHE A 67 -0.88 -5.96 -0.45
N THR A 68 -1.28 -7.11 0.07
CA THR A 68 -0.67 -7.78 1.23
C THR A 68 0.33 -8.87 0.83
N ARG A 69 0.84 -8.85 -0.41
CA ARG A 69 1.77 -9.87 -0.92
C ARG A 69 2.95 -10.10 0.04
N ALA A 70 3.30 -11.36 0.25
CA ALA A 70 4.52 -11.71 0.96
C ALA A 70 5.76 -11.27 0.17
N LEU A 71 6.81 -10.88 0.88
CA LEU A 71 8.14 -10.69 0.33
C LEU A 71 8.93 -12.00 0.37
N LYS A 72 9.99 -12.10 -0.43
CA LYS A 72 10.91 -13.24 -0.41
C LYS A 72 11.57 -13.39 0.95
N ASP A 73 11.81 -14.63 1.35
CA ASP A 73 12.64 -14.92 2.51
C ASP A 73 14.02 -14.27 2.36
N GLY A 74 14.49 -13.64 3.43
CA GLY A 74 15.76 -12.92 3.44
C GLY A 74 15.77 -11.57 2.72
N ALA A 75 14.65 -11.11 2.13
CA ALA A 75 14.58 -9.78 1.52
C ALA A 75 14.75 -8.63 2.54
N ARG A 76 14.49 -8.91 3.82
CA ARG A 76 14.63 -8.00 4.95
C ARG A 76 15.36 -8.71 6.10
N PRO A 77 16.71 -8.85 6.05
CA PRO A 77 17.45 -9.39 7.16
C PRO A 77 17.27 -8.48 8.39
N LEU A 78 16.96 -9.09 9.54
CA LEU A 78 16.82 -8.33 10.79
C LEU A 78 18.20 -7.95 11.32
N ALA A 79 18.36 -6.70 11.71
CA ALA A 79 19.57 -6.23 12.36
C ALA A 79 19.63 -6.71 13.82
N ASP A 80 20.83 -6.94 14.32
CA ASP A 80 21.08 -7.16 15.75
C ASP A 80 21.07 -5.81 16.47
N ALA A 81 19.88 -5.38 16.90
CA ALA A 81 19.66 -4.09 17.55
C ALA A 81 18.42 -4.15 18.47
N ASP A 82 18.39 -3.31 19.50
CA ASP A 82 17.26 -3.21 20.44
C ASP A 82 15.95 -2.81 19.73
N LEU A 83 16.07 -1.98 18.70
CA LEU A 83 14.95 -1.51 17.88
C LEU A 83 15.32 -1.60 16.40
N ILE A 84 14.36 -2.04 15.59
CA ILE A 84 14.46 -2.13 14.14
C ILE A 84 13.27 -1.41 13.49
N CYS A 85 13.40 -1.06 12.21
CA CYS A 85 12.30 -0.45 11.46
C CYS A 85 11.14 -1.45 11.33
N PRO A 86 9.90 -1.06 11.66
CA PRO A 86 8.77 -1.99 11.68
C PRO A 86 8.17 -2.22 10.28
N VAL A 87 8.42 -1.32 9.33
CA VAL A 87 7.81 -1.31 8.01
C VAL A 87 8.76 -0.73 6.96
N ASP A 88 8.53 -1.07 5.70
CA ASP A 88 9.12 -0.37 4.56
C ASP A 88 8.40 0.96 4.34
N GLY A 89 9.13 2.07 4.33
CA GLY A 89 8.54 3.38 4.15
C GLY A 89 9.53 4.52 4.31
N ALA A 90 9.00 5.70 4.61
CA ALA A 90 9.79 6.90 4.88
C ALA A 90 9.38 7.49 6.23
N ILE A 91 10.36 8.04 6.95
CA ILE A 91 10.10 8.80 8.16
C ILE A 91 9.47 10.13 7.77
N SER A 92 8.23 10.36 8.20
CA SER A 92 7.57 11.66 8.04
C SER A 92 8.11 12.67 9.06
N GLN A 93 8.10 12.29 10.35
CA GLN A 93 8.61 13.07 11.47
C GLN A 93 9.16 12.11 12.53
N PHE A 94 10.20 12.52 13.26
CA PHE A 94 10.77 11.78 14.38
C PHE A 94 11.38 12.75 15.39
N GLY A 95 11.43 12.35 16.66
CA GLY A 95 12.02 13.17 17.71
C GLY A 95 11.34 12.97 19.07
N PRO A 96 11.79 13.72 20.09
CA PRO A 96 11.14 13.71 21.38
C PRO A 96 9.74 14.32 21.26
N ILE A 97 8.78 13.65 21.89
CA ILE A 97 7.45 14.19 22.14
C ILE A 97 7.57 15.31 23.20
N ALA A 98 7.04 16.50 22.89
CA ALA A 98 7.00 17.62 23.83
C ALA A 98 5.54 17.92 24.24
N LYS A 99 5.25 17.81 25.54
CA LYS A 99 3.90 17.96 26.12
C LYS A 99 2.93 16.90 25.59
N ASP A 100 1.82 17.32 24.98
CA ASP A 100 0.68 16.47 24.61
C ASP A 100 0.73 16.02 23.13
N GLN A 101 1.93 16.01 22.54
CA GLN A 101 2.15 15.62 21.13
C GLN A 101 2.44 14.14 20.94
#